data_AF-A0A970D308-F1
#
_entry.id   AF-A0A970D308-F1
#
_cell.length_a   1.000
_cell.length_b   1.000
_cell.length_c   1.000
_cell.angle_alpha   90.00
_cell.angle_beta   90.00
_cell.angle_gamma   90.00
#
_symmetry.space_group_name_H-M   'P 1'
#
loop_
_entity.id
_entity.type
_entity.pdbx_description
1 polymer ?
#
loop_
_entity_poly.entity_id
_entity_poly.type
_entity_poly.pdbx_seq_one_letter_code
_entity_poly.pdbx_strand_id
1 'polypeptide(L)'
;MDLKLRLDIRTIKFQDYVRRKPDRPFGYYGLGIQYMLAGKTNLADKMFTQALKKDPGHVPAKLGKLEILLIEEKYTAAARYYHKNSDCFQRKKIYMKRVCSIVSNIYLLRSFSAYLGKLRSVFAFDEKIGALQKMFNNNTKNPVVNILLSMYFLKKEKHDERAFTLYNLCIYMDGIIDRLRWDLVRAVSKKQPAVLRDVKIADLFQSIPDNAYRTDYVNFLLTCFMAQQDTEKVMNSFSNLNERQLVPSKKAMWEYINFCNNRNVWNSTVASYCQKLIESGWVNSYLSQTAVQLKDKGIIDPGNRIFRILSLYGYYDA
;
A
#
# COMPACT_ATOMS: atom_id res chain seq x y z
N MET A 1 0.40 15.74 21.15
CA MET A 1 0.73 14.70 22.16
C MET A 1 1.95 13.95 21.66
N ASP A 2 3.04 13.98 22.43
CA ASP A 2 4.33 13.36 22.08
C ASP A 2 4.20 11.85 21.81
N LEU A 3 4.81 11.36 20.72
CA LEU A 3 4.82 9.96 20.33
C LEU A 3 5.44 9.10 21.43
N LYS A 4 6.50 9.60 22.07
CA LYS A 4 7.17 8.91 23.17
C LYS A 4 6.23 8.72 24.35
N LEU A 5 5.55 9.79 24.78
CA LEU A 5 4.54 9.74 25.84
C LEU A 5 3.42 8.72 25.53
N ARG A 6 2.95 8.66 24.27
CA ARG A 6 1.95 7.66 23.85
C ARG A 6 2.45 6.22 23.97
N LEU A 7 3.70 5.97 23.58
CA LEU A 7 4.32 4.64 23.69
C LEU A 7 4.55 4.25 25.15
N ASP A 8 4.95 5.20 26.01
CA ASP A 8 5.17 4.97 27.43
C ASP A 8 3.84 4.61 28.14
N ILE A 9 2.77 5.37 27.90
CA ILE A 9 1.43 5.08 28.43
C ILE A 9 0.96 3.68 27.99
N ARG A 10 1.14 3.33 26.72
CA ARG A 10 0.75 2.00 26.20
C ARG A 10 1.58 0.89 26.83
N THR A 11 2.88 1.12 27.02
CA THR A 11 3.77 0.15 27.65
C THR A 11 3.32 -0.12 29.09
N ILE A 12 3.04 0.90 29.88
CA ILE A 12 2.54 0.76 31.26
C ILE A 12 1.22 -0.02 31.28
N LYS A 13 0.27 0.30 30.39
CA LYS A 13 -1.01 -0.42 30.30
C LYS A 13 -0.83 -1.90 30.01
N PHE A 14 0.06 -2.27 29.08
CA PHE A 14 0.32 -3.67 28.78
C PHE A 14 1.12 -4.38 29.89
N GLN A 15 2.00 -3.66 30.60
CA GLN A 15 2.69 -4.22 31.78
C GLN A 15 1.68 -4.56 32.89
N ASP A 16 0.76 -3.65 33.20
CA ASP A 16 -0.33 -3.90 34.16
C ASP A 16 -1.23 -5.06 33.69
N TYR A 17 -1.56 -5.12 32.40
CA TYR A 17 -2.30 -6.25 31.83
C TYR A 17 -1.57 -7.59 32.06
N VAL A 18 -0.27 -7.65 31.80
CA VAL A 18 0.54 -8.85 32.02
C VAL A 18 0.59 -9.23 33.50
N ARG A 19 0.64 -8.26 34.43
CA ARG A 19 0.56 -8.54 35.88
C ARG A 19 -0.78 -9.16 36.27
N ARG A 20 -1.89 -8.64 35.73
CA ARG A 20 -3.24 -9.13 36.04
C ARG A 20 -3.57 -10.46 35.33
N LYS A 21 -3.01 -10.70 34.14
CA LYS A 21 -3.29 -11.86 33.28
C LYS A 21 -1.98 -12.44 32.69
N PRO A 22 -1.11 -13.05 33.51
CA PRO A 22 0.21 -13.51 33.09
C PRO A 22 0.20 -14.76 32.19
N ASP A 23 -0.95 -15.41 32.06
CA ASP A 23 -1.18 -16.57 31.19
C ASP A 23 -1.63 -16.15 29.78
N ARG A 24 -2.08 -14.91 29.60
CA ARG A 24 -2.63 -14.44 28.31
C ARG A 24 -1.51 -13.96 27.37
N PRO A 25 -1.36 -14.56 26.17
CA PRO A 25 -0.32 -14.16 25.21
C PRO A 25 -0.48 -12.72 24.70
N PHE A 26 -1.71 -12.20 24.72
CA PHE A 26 -2.05 -10.86 24.23
C PHE A 26 -1.27 -9.73 24.91
N GLY A 27 -1.05 -9.81 26.23
CA GLY A 27 -0.30 -8.79 26.97
C GLY A 27 1.16 -8.72 26.52
N TYR A 28 1.81 -9.87 26.41
CA TYR A 28 3.18 -9.98 25.92
C TYR A 28 3.29 -9.55 24.45
N TYR A 29 2.35 -9.94 23.59
CA TYR A 29 2.29 -9.45 22.21
C TYR A 29 2.20 -7.92 22.16
N GLY A 30 1.31 -7.32 22.98
CA GLY A 30 1.15 -5.87 23.07
C GLY A 30 2.44 -5.14 23.49
N LEU A 31 3.15 -5.68 24.49
CA LEU A 31 4.49 -5.17 24.87
C LEU A 31 5.51 -5.31 23.75
N GLY A 32 5.51 -6.44 23.04
CA GLY A 32 6.39 -6.66 21.90
C GLY A 32 6.22 -5.60 20.81
N ILE A 33 4.97 -5.25 20.48
CA ILE A 33 4.66 -4.18 19.54
C ILE A 33 5.16 -2.82 20.06
N GLN A 34 4.95 -2.48 21.34
CA GLN A 34 5.42 -1.20 21.88
C GLN A 34 6.96 -1.10 21.83
N TYR A 35 7.67 -2.17 22.20
CA TYR A 35 9.13 -2.20 22.11
C TYR A 35 9.63 -2.12 20.68
N MET A 36 8.96 -2.76 19.73
CA MET A 36 9.31 -2.69 18.31
C MET A 36 9.14 -1.26 17.78
N LEU A 37 8.02 -0.59 18.09
CA LEU A 37 7.78 0.81 17.73
C LEU A 37 8.78 1.77 18.39
N ALA A 38 9.27 1.43 19.58
CA ALA A 38 10.33 2.17 20.27
C ALA A 38 11.75 1.83 19.77
N GLY A 39 11.89 1.01 18.72
CA GLY A 39 13.19 0.58 18.16
C GLY A 39 13.96 -0.43 19.02
N LYS A 40 13.37 -0.95 20.11
CA LYS A 40 14.00 -1.90 21.03
C LYS A 40 13.74 -3.35 20.57
N THR A 41 14.30 -3.73 19.43
CA THR A 41 14.06 -5.04 18.76
C THR A 41 14.34 -6.24 19.67
N ASN A 42 15.43 -6.21 20.45
CA ASN A 42 15.77 -7.28 21.39
C ASN A 42 14.70 -7.51 22.47
N LEU A 43 14.11 -6.43 22.99
CA LEU A 43 13.02 -6.53 23.97
C LEU A 43 11.73 -7.00 23.30
N ALA A 44 11.47 -6.53 22.07
CA ALA A 44 10.32 -6.98 21.29
C ALA A 44 10.38 -8.50 21.05
N ASP A 45 11.53 -9.04 20.62
CA ASP A 45 11.69 -10.49 20.40
C ASP A 45 11.49 -11.30 21.68
N LYS A 46 12.02 -10.81 22.81
CA LYS A 46 11.78 -11.43 24.12
C LYS A 46 10.28 -11.50 24.43
N MET A 47 9.54 -10.41 24.21
CA MET A 47 8.11 -10.36 24.48
C MET A 47 7.29 -11.24 23.52
N PHE A 48 7.59 -11.26 22.23
CA PHE A 48 6.94 -12.19 21.30
C PHE A 48 7.25 -13.65 21.65
N THR A 49 8.48 -13.94 22.08
CA THR A 49 8.85 -15.28 22.54
C THR A 49 8.07 -15.67 23.80
N GLN A 50 7.87 -14.75 24.74
CA GLN A 50 7.01 -15.01 25.90
C GLN A 50 5.56 -15.26 25.50
N ALA A 51 5.00 -14.47 24.57
CA ALA A 51 3.66 -14.71 24.05
C ALA A 51 3.52 -16.13 23.44
N LEU A 52 4.52 -16.56 22.66
CA LEU A 52 4.54 -17.88 22.05
C LEU A 52 4.80 -19.03 23.05
N LYS A 53 5.44 -18.75 24.18
CA LYS A 53 5.53 -19.72 25.30
C LYS A 53 4.17 -19.94 25.97
N LYS A 54 3.33 -18.90 26.04
CA LYS A 54 1.96 -19.01 26.59
C LYS A 54 1.02 -19.70 25.61
N ASP A 55 1.12 -19.36 24.33
CA ASP A 55 0.33 -19.97 23.26
C ASP A 55 1.19 -20.10 21.98
N PRO A 56 1.70 -21.30 21.68
CA PRO A 56 2.46 -21.56 20.45
C PRO A 56 1.66 -21.33 19.16
N GLY A 57 0.32 -21.29 19.23
CA GLY A 57 -0.59 -21.01 18.13
C GLY A 57 -0.88 -19.51 17.92
N HIS A 58 -0.34 -18.63 18.77
CA HIS A 58 -0.67 -17.20 18.76
C HIS A 58 -0.11 -16.47 17.53
N VAL A 59 -0.89 -16.47 16.44
CA VAL A 59 -0.48 -15.91 15.13
C VAL A 59 -0.01 -14.45 15.20
N PRO A 60 -0.60 -13.52 15.97
CA PRO A 60 -0.09 -12.17 16.10
C PRO A 60 1.36 -12.10 16.59
N ALA A 61 1.74 -12.93 17.57
CA ALA A 61 3.14 -12.99 18.02
C ALA A 61 4.05 -13.67 16.98
N LYS A 62 3.54 -14.64 16.20
CA LYS A 62 4.30 -15.20 15.07
C LYS A 62 4.59 -14.16 14.00
N LEU A 63 3.61 -13.31 13.67
CA LEU A 63 3.80 -12.18 12.75
C LEU A 63 4.85 -11.20 13.29
N GLY A 64 4.76 -10.82 14.58
CA GLY A 64 5.74 -9.96 15.22
C GLY A 64 7.17 -10.54 15.18
N LYS A 65 7.32 -11.85 15.45
CA LYS A 65 8.63 -12.51 15.36
C LYS A 65 9.17 -12.58 13.94
N LEU A 66 8.30 -12.81 12.94
CA LEU A 66 8.68 -12.73 11.53
C LEU A 66 9.18 -11.33 11.16
N GLU A 67 8.47 -10.28 11.60
CA GLU A 67 8.83 -8.89 11.36
C GLU A 67 10.19 -8.52 11.99
N ILE A 68 10.45 -8.94 13.22
CA ILE A 68 11.76 -8.74 13.86
C ILE A 68 12.89 -9.40 13.06
N LEU A 69 12.71 -10.65 12.61
CA LEU A 69 13.73 -11.32 11.79
C LEU A 69 14.04 -10.56 10.50
N LEU A 70 13.04 -9.91 9.90
CA LEU A 70 13.21 -9.13 8.69
C LEU A 70 13.90 -7.77 8.96
N ILE A 71 13.53 -7.09 10.06
CA ILE A 71 14.16 -5.83 10.50
C ILE A 71 15.65 -6.06 10.84
N GLU A 72 15.98 -7.20 11.43
CA GLU A 72 17.36 -7.61 11.74
C GLU A 72 18.12 -8.17 10.51
N GLU A 73 17.54 -8.06 9.31
CA GLU A 73 18.13 -8.53 8.04
C GLU A 73 18.43 -10.04 8.01
N LYS A 74 17.79 -10.83 8.88
CA LYS A 74 17.92 -12.29 8.97
C LYS A 74 16.95 -12.98 7.99
N TYR A 75 17.07 -12.66 6.71
CA TYR A 75 16.14 -13.07 5.65
C TYR A 75 15.97 -14.59 5.50
N THR A 76 17.06 -15.35 5.57
CA THR A 76 17.01 -16.83 5.49
C THR A 76 16.30 -17.42 6.71
N ALA A 77 16.55 -16.87 7.90
CA ALA A 77 15.85 -17.26 9.11
C ALA A 77 14.36 -16.90 9.04
N ALA A 78 14.00 -15.72 8.52
CA ALA A 78 12.62 -15.32 8.30
C ALA A 78 11.89 -16.29 7.35
N ALA A 79 12.52 -16.65 6.23
CA ALA A 79 11.96 -17.60 5.27
C ALA A 79 11.75 -19.00 5.87
N ARG A 80 12.72 -19.49 6.65
CA ARG A 80 12.61 -20.77 7.38
C ARG A 80 11.54 -20.71 8.47
N TYR A 81 11.46 -19.58 9.18
CA TYR A 81 10.48 -19.36 10.23
C TYR A 81 9.05 -19.34 9.67
N TYR A 82 8.82 -18.70 8.52
CA TYR A 82 7.56 -18.79 7.81
C TYR A 82 7.24 -20.22 7.42
N HIS A 83 8.19 -20.94 6.82
CA HIS A 83 7.98 -22.32 6.40
C HIS A 83 7.58 -23.23 7.57
N LYS A 84 8.26 -23.12 8.72
CA LYS A 84 7.93 -23.88 9.95
C LYS A 84 6.53 -23.57 10.50
N ASN A 85 5.99 -22.39 10.20
CA ASN A 85 4.72 -21.91 10.74
C ASN A 85 3.67 -21.68 9.65
N SER A 86 3.83 -22.27 8.46
CA SER A 86 3.01 -22.00 7.27
C SER A 86 1.53 -22.23 7.55
N ASP A 87 1.20 -23.29 8.26
CA ASP A 87 -0.19 -23.71 8.52
C ASP A 87 -0.94 -22.66 9.33
N CYS A 88 -0.25 -22.03 10.30
CA CYS A 88 -0.81 -20.94 11.09
C CYS A 88 -1.09 -19.69 10.26
N PHE A 89 -0.22 -19.36 9.31
CA PHE A 89 -0.38 -18.19 8.44
C PHE A 89 -1.43 -18.42 7.35
N GLN A 90 -1.47 -19.62 6.76
CA GLN A 90 -2.39 -19.96 5.68
C GLN A 90 -3.83 -20.13 6.16
N ARG A 91 -4.04 -20.34 7.47
CA ARG A 91 -5.36 -20.53 8.07
C ARG A 91 -6.37 -19.42 7.77
N LYS A 92 -5.92 -18.16 7.66
CA LYS A 92 -6.79 -17.01 7.34
C LYS A 92 -6.13 -16.08 6.32
N LYS A 93 -6.90 -15.64 5.32
CA LYS A 93 -6.45 -14.68 4.29
C LYS A 93 -5.82 -13.42 4.89
N ILE A 94 -6.37 -12.90 5.99
CA ILE A 94 -5.84 -11.72 6.69
C ILE A 94 -4.40 -11.91 7.19
N TYR A 95 -4.03 -13.13 7.59
CA TYR A 95 -2.66 -13.41 8.06
C TYR A 95 -1.69 -13.47 6.88
N MET A 96 -2.09 -14.09 5.77
CA MET A 96 -1.30 -14.06 4.53
C MET A 96 -1.10 -12.64 4.01
N LYS A 97 -2.17 -11.83 3.98
CA LYS A 97 -2.08 -10.40 3.64
C LYS A 97 -1.08 -9.66 4.53
N ARG A 98 -1.11 -9.92 5.85
CA ARG A 98 -0.15 -9.33 6.80
C ARG A 98 1.28 -9.83 6.58
N VAL A 99 1.50 -11.11 6.29
CA VAL A 99 2.83 -11.64 5.94
C VAL A 99 3.38 -10.91 4.72
N CYS A 100 2.62 -10.85 3.62
CA CYS A 100 3.04 -10.14 2.41
C CYS A 100 3.31 -8.66 2.67
N SER A 101 2.49 -8.01 3.49
CA SER A 101 2.68 -6.61 3.88
C SER A 101 3.95 -6.40 4.69
N ILE A 102 4.19 -7.21 5.72
CA ILE A 102 5.39 -7.15 6.55
C ILE A 102 6.65 -7.34 5.69
N VAL A 103 6.67 -8.34 4.81
CA VAL A 103 7.84 -8.63 3.97
C VAL A 103 8.06 -7.53 2.92
N SER A 104 6.99 -7.05 2.28
CA SER A 104 7.10 -6.01 1.26
C SER A 104 7.40 -4.62 1.84
N ASN A 105 7.02 -4.33 3.09
CA ASN A 105 7.40 -3.09 3.79
C ASN A 105 8.92 -2.90 3.90
N ILE A 106 9.69 -3.99 3.93
CA ILE A 106 11.15 -3.94 3.91
C ILE A 106 11.67 -3.16 2.69
N TYR A 107 10.93 -3.17 1.58
CA TYR A 107 11.27 -2.40 0.37
C TYR A 107 11.41 -0.89 0.62
N LEU A 108 10.71 -0.35 1.62
CA LEU A 108 10.73 1.06 1.99
C LEU A 108 11.88 1.41 2.94
N LEU A 109 12.47 0.42 3.61
CA LEU A 109 13.49 0.67 4.63
C LEU A 109 14.80 1.12 3.99
N ARG A 110 15.38 2.21 4.52
CA ARG A 110 16.72 2.66 4.12
C ARG A 110 17.76 1.58 4.36
N SER A 111 17.63 0.80 5.45
CA SER A 111 18.51 -0.33 5.75
C SER A 111 18.51 -1.36 4.62
N PHE A 112 17.35 -1.69 4.04
CA PHE A 112 17.28 -2.60 2.90
C PHE A 112 18.00 -2.03 1.68
N SER A 113 17.83 -0.74 1.39
CA SER A 113 18.58 -0.09 0.30
C SER A 113 20.09 -0.05 0.56
N ALA A 114 20.52 0.13 1.81
CA ALA A 114 21.92 0.10 2.21
C ALA A 114 22.50 -1.32 2.17
N TYR A 115 21.74 -2.32 2.62
CA TYR A 115 22.03 -3.75 2.50
C TYR A 115 22.24 -4.12 1.03
N LEU A 116 21.38 -3.61 0.13
CA LEU A 116 21.53 -3.77 -1.32
C LEU A 116 22.71 -2.99 -1.93
N GLY A 117 23.06 -1.84 -1.35
CA GLY A 117 24.28 -1.11 -1.70
C GLY A 117 25.55 -1.87 -1.36
N LYS A 118 25.59 -2.48 -0.15
CA LYS A 118 26.67 -3.39 0.29
C LYS A 118 26.76 -4.64 -0.60
N LEU A 119 25.63 -5.11 -1.12
CA LEU A 119 25.51 -6.21 -2.09
C LEU A 119 26.19 -5.95 -3.45
N ARG A 120 26.74 -4.76 -3.71
CA ARG A 120 27.64 -4.53 -4.86
C ARG A 120 29.04 -5.12 -4.66
N SER A 121 29.46 -5.45 -3.42
CA SER A 121 30.69 -6.20 -3.19
C SER A 121 30.46 -7.70 -3.43
N VAL A 122 31.21 -8.28 -4.36
CA VAL A 122 30.93 -9.57 -5.03
C VAL A 122 30.99 -10.81 -4.12
N PHE A 123 31.77 -10.82 -3.04
CA PHE A 123 32.23 -12.11 -2.49
C PHE A 123 31.51 -12.67 -1.24
N ALA A 124 30.95 -11.85 -0.33
CA ALA A 124 30.36 -12.38 0.91
C ALA A 124 28.86 -12.72 0.82
N PHE A 125 28.24 -12.53 -0.35
CA PHE A 125 26.80 -12.24 -0.45
C PHE A 125 25.98 -13.13 -1.40
N ASP A 126 26.64 -13.96 -2.22
CA ASP A 126 25.95 -14.96 -3.04
C ASP A 126 25.38 -16.12 -2.21
N GLU A 127 25.86 -16.34 -0.98
CA GLU A 127 25.41 -17.47 -0.17
C GLU A 127 24.00 -17.28 0.40
N LYS A 128 23.68 -16.09 0.94
CA LYS A 128 22.34 -15.81 1.52
C LYS A 128 21.26 -15.76 0.45
N ILE A 129 21.54 -15.14 -0.69
CA ILE A 129 20.64 -15.14 -1.85
C ILE A 129 20.58 -16.54 -2.47
N GLY A 130 21.70 -17.24 -2.59
CA GLY A 130 21.76 -18.64 -3.05
C GLY A 130 20.92 -19.57 -2.18
N ALA A 131 20.93 -19.38 -0.86
CA ALA A 131 20.05 -20.11 0.06
C ALA A 131 18.57 -19.81 -0.21
N LEU A 132 18.19 -18.56 -0.42
CA LEU A 132 16.81 -18.20 -0.79
C LEU A 132 16.42 -18.77 -2.16
N GLN A 133 17.33 -18.77 -3.14
CA GLN A 133 17.10 -19.39 -4.45
C GLN A 133 16.93 -20.90 -4.34
N LYS A 134 17.75 -21.59 -3.54
CA LYS A 134 17.58 -23.02 -3.26
C LYS A 134 16.24 -23.29 -2.58
N MET A 135 15.83 -22.43 -1.64
CA MET A 135 14.50 -22.53 -1.02
C MET A 135 13.37 -22.33 -2.02
N PHE A 136 13.50 -21.39 -2.96
CA PHE A 136 12.53 -21.19 -4.03
C PHE A 136 12.40 -22.42 -4.93
N ASN A 137 13.53 -22.99 -5.34
CA ASN A 137 13.54 -24.19 -6.18
C ASN A 137 12.87 -25.39 -5.48
N ASN A 138 13.02 -25.50 -4.16
CA ASN A 138 12.40 -26.56 -3.37
C ASN A 138 10.91 -26.29 -3.07
N ASN A 139 10.51 -25.02 -2.93
CA ASN A 139 9.14 -24.63 -2.62
C ASN A 139 8.81 -23.24 -3.18
N THR A 140 8.12 -23.24 -4.32
CA THR A 140 7.71 -22.03 -5.03
C THR A 140 6.56 -21.28 -4.36
N LYS A 141 5.90 -21.87 -3.35
CA LYS A 141 4.73 -21.29 -2.67
C LYS A 141 5.08 -20.46 -1.43
N ASN A 142 6.37 -20.24 -1.15
CA ASN A 142 6.78 -19.43 0.01
C ASN A 142 6.77 -17.93 -0.35
N PRO A 143 5.76 -17.14 0.09
CA PRO A 143 5.66 -15.72 -0.25
C PRO A 143 6.83 -14.91 0.31
N VAL A 144 7.39 -15.30 1.46
CA VAL A 144 8.54 -14.59 2.05
C VAL A 144 9.74 -14.69 1.12
N VAL A 145 10.04 -15.89 0.62
CA VAL A 145 11.11 -16.10 -0.35
C VAL A 145 10.83 -15.36 -1.65
N ASN A 146 9.60 -15.48 -2.18
CA ASN A 146 9.23 -14.89 -3.46
C ASN A 146 9.37 -13.36 -3.44
N ILE A 147 8.87 -12.70 -2.39
CA ILE A 147 8.92 -11.25 -2.24
C ILE A 147 10.36 -10.78 -1.99
N LEU A 148 11.15 -11.48 -1.17
CA LEU A 148 12.55 -11.11 -0.94
C LEU A 148 13.40 -11.22 -2.21
N LEU A 149 13.25 -12.31 -2.97
CA LEU A 149 13.95 -12.48 -4.25
C LEU A 149 13.48 -11.48 -5.31
N SER A 150 12.17 -11.18 -5.37
CA SER A 150 11.65 -10.19 -6.32
C SER A 150 12.21 -8.80 -6.03
N MET A 151 12.22 -8.36 -4.78
CA MET A 151 12.83 -7.09 -4.38
C MET A 151 14.34 -7.04 -4.71
N TYR A 152 15.06 -8.14 -4.46
CA TYR A 152 16.47 -8.25 -4.78
C TYR A 152 16.73 -8.11 -6.29
N PHE A 153 16.01 -8.88 -7.11
CA PHE A 153 16.17 -8.84 -8.56
C PHE A 153 15.79 -7.49 -9.15
N LEU A 154 14.75 -6.85 -8.63
CA LEU A 154 14.30 -5.54 -9.10
C LEU A 154 15.37 -4.47 -8.84
N LYS A 155 16.05 -4.55 -7.69
CA LYS A 155 17.13 -3.63 -7.32
C LYS A 155 18.46 -3.88 -8.05
N LYS A 156 18.69 -5.11 -8.50
CA LYS A 156 19.79 -5.48 -9.38
C LYS A 156 19.47 -5.27 -10.86
N GLU A 157 18.28 -4.76 -11.18
CA GLU A 157 17.78 -4.59 -12.56
C GLU A 157 17.86 -5.90 -13.37
N LYS A 158 17.66 -7.03 -12.68
CA LYS A 158 17.71 -8.35 -13.31
C LYS A 158 16.41 -8.60 -14.08
N HIS A 159 16.56 -9.00 -15.33
CA HIS A 159 15.46 -9.18 -16.30
C HIS A 159 15.42 -10.58 -16.92
N ASP A 160 16.00 -11.58 -16.24
CA ASP A 160 15.96 -12.98 -16.67
C ASP A 160 14.58 -13.63 -16.41
N GLU A 161 14.34 -14.80 -17.01
CA GLU A 161 13.05 -15.51 -16.90
C GLU A 161 12.66 -15.83 -15.46
N ARG A 162 13.65 -16.14 -14.62
CA ARG A 162 13.44 -16.42 -13.20
C ARG A 162 12.93 -15.18 -12.47
N ALA A 163 13.54 -14.02 -12.70
CA ALA A 163 13.09 -12.76 -12.12
C ALA A 163 11.67 -12.42 -12.58
N PHE A 164 11.36 -12.57 -13.87
CA PHE A 164 10.00 -12.35 -14.39
C PHE A 164 8.96 -13.29 -13.78
N THR A 165 9.31 -14.57 -13.59
CA THR A 165 8.43 -15.53 -12.91
C THR A 165 8.09 -15.07 -11.50
N LEU A 166 9.08 -14.63 -10.74
CA LEU A 166 8.88 -14.10 -9.39
C LEU A 166 8.09 -12.79 -9.37
N TYR A 167 8.35 -11.89 -10.32
CA TYR A 167 7.58 -10.65 -10.43
C TYR A 167 6.11 -10.95 -10.69
N ASN A 168 5.82 -11.83 -11.65
CA ASN A 168 4.46 -12.27 -11.95
C ASN A 168 3.79 -12.94 -10.76
N LEU A 169 4.50 -13.77 -9.98
CA LEU A 169 3.94 -14.33 -8.75
C LEU A 169 3.59 -13.24 -7.74
N CYS A 170 4.44 -12.23 -7.57
CA CYS A 170 4.27 -11.20 -6.55
C CYS A 170 3.18 -10.16 -6.87
N ILE A 171 3.00 -9.74 -8.14
CA ILE A 171 2.02 -8.70 -8.49
C ILE A 171 0.56 -9.08 -8.18
N TYR A 172 0.24 -10.37 -8.09
CA TYR A 172 -1.09 -10.88 -7.71
C TYR A 172 -1.24 -11.20 -6.21
N MET A 173 -0.17 -11.07 -5.42
CA MET A 173 -0.27 -11.32 -3.98
C MET A 173 -1.01 -10.17 -3.28
N ASP A 174 -2.00 -10.51 -2.45
CA ASP A 174 -2.65 -9.56 -1.55
C ASP A 174 -1.68 -9.13 -0.45
N GLY A 175 -1.70 -7.85 -0.09
CA GLY A 175 -0.85 -7.27 0.95
C GLY A 175 0.51 -6.74 0.49
N ILE A 176 0.92 -6.94 -0.77
CA ILE A 176 2.10 -6.23 -1.29
C ILE A 176 1.83 -4.73 -1.29
N ILE A 177 2.74 -3.96 -0.69
CA ILE A 177 2.63 -2.50 -0.63
C ILE A 177 2.63 -1.87 -2.02
N ASP A 178 1.88 -0.79 -2.19
CA ASP A 178 1.63 -0.15 -3.48
C ASP A 178 2.92 0.22 -4.22
N ARG A 179 3.93 0.75 -3.51
CA ARG A 179 5.22 1.11 -4.12
C ARG A 179 5.93 -0.09 -4.75
N LEU A 180 6.07 -1.19 -4.00
CA LEU A 180 6.71 -2.41 -4.53
C LEU A 180 5.88 -3.01 -5.66
N ARG A 181 4.54 -3.08 -5.50
CA ARG A 181 3.64 -3.60 -6.52
C ARG A 181 3.80 -2.84 -7.83
N TRP A 182 3.84 -1.51 -7.78
CA TRP A 182 4.03 -0.69 -8.96
C TRP A 182 5.37 -0.90 -9.65
N ASP A 183 6.45 -0.96 -8.88
CA ASP A 183 7.78 -1.19 -9.45
C ASP A 183 7.85 -2.58 -10.12
N LEU A 184 7.20 -3.59 -9.54
CA LEU A 184 7.06 -4.92 -10.14
C LEU A 184 6.20 -4.90 -11.42
N VAL A 185 5.03 -4.24 -11.39
CA VAL A 185 4.15 -4.10 -12.56
C VAL A 185 4.90 -3.42 -13.71
N ARG A 186 5.67 -2.37 -13.43
CA ARG A 186 6.50 -1.68 -14.44
C ARG A 186 7.60 -2.58 -15.00
N ALA A 187 8.23 -3.41 -14.16
CA ALA A 187 9.23 -4.36 -14.63
C ALA A 187 8.61 -5.43 -15.55
N VAL A 188 7.44 -5.94 -15.17
CA VAL A 188 6.69 -6.95 -15.94
C VAL A 188 6.16 -6.37 -17.25
N SER A 189 5.66 -5.14 -17.24
CA SER A 189 5.05 -4.50 -18.42
C SER A 189 6.01 -4.33 -19.59
N LYS A 190 7.34 -4.36 -19.35
CA LYS A 190 8.35 -4.35 -20.42
C LYS A 190 8.24 -5.56 -21.35
N LYS A 191 7.83 -6.72 -20.84
CA LYS A 191 7.60 -7.95 -21.64
C LYS A 191 6.12 -8.25 -21.85
N GLN A 192 5.26 -7.85 -20.91
CA GLN A 192 3.83 -8.14 -20.96
C GLN A 192 3.02 -6.85 -20.74
N PRO A 193 2.89 -5.97 -21.75
CA PRO A 193 2.21 -4.67 -21.59
C PRO A 193 0.77 -4.77 -21.08
N ALA A 194 0.09 -5.89 -21.33
CA ALA A 194 -1.28 -6.15 -20.89
C ALA A 194 -1.49 -6.01 -19.36
N VAL A 195 -0.44 -6.23 -18.54
CA VAL A 195 -0.55 -6.10 -17.07
C VAL A 195 -0.91 -4.68 -16.61
N LEU A 196 -0.65 -3.66 -17.44
CA LEU A 196 -1.05 -2.27 -17.14
C LEU A 196 -2.56 -2.03 -17.23
N ARG A 197 -3.31 -3.00 -17.78
CA ARG A 197 -4.78 -2.97 -17.91
C ARG A 197 -5.46 -4.11 -17.14
N ASP A 198 -4.72 -4.84 -16.30
CA ASP A 198 -5.28 -5.91 -15.50
C ASP A 198 -6.02 -5.34 -14.28
N VAL A 199 -7.35 -5.52 -14.27
CA VAL A 199 -8.24 -5.08 -13.20
C VAL A 199 -7.93 -5.80 -11.89
N LYS A 200 -7.57 -7.09 -11.91
CA LYS A 200 -7.25 -7.85 -10.70
C LYS A 200 -6.01 -7.30 -10.01
N ILE A 201 -5.04 -6.80 -10.77
CA ILE A 201 -3.85 -6.16 -10.21
C ILE A 201 -4.21 -4.77 -9.66
N ALA A 202 -4.96 -3.98 -10.43
CA ALA A 202 -5.44 -2.67 -10.01
C ALA A 202 -6.22 -2.75 -8.69
N ASP A 203 -7.02 -3.81 -8.52
CA ASP A 203 -7.85 -4.01 -7.33
C ASP A 203 -7.07 -4.18 -6.04
N LEU A 204 -5.82 -4.61 -6.14
CA LEU A 204 -4.96 -4.86 -4.99
C LEU A 204 -4.24 -3.60 -4.49
N PHE A 205 -4.21 -2.51 -5.27
CA PHE A 205 -3.68 -1.22 -4.82
C PHE A 205 -4.58 -0.59 -3.76
N GLN A 206 -4.00 -0.08 -2.68
CA GLN A 206 -4.73 0.67 -1.65
C GLN A 206 -4.81 2.16 -1.97
N SER A 207 -3.79 2.68 -2.67
CA SER A 207 -3.65 4.07 -3.08
C SER A 207 -2.89 4.18 -4.40
N ILE A 208 -2.85 5.40 -4.98
CA ILE A 208 -1.98 5.67 -6.12
C ILE A 208 -0.53 5.74 -5.61
N PRO A 209 0.39 4.90 -6.13
CA PRO A 209 1.77 4.91 -5.68
C PRO A 209 2.51 6.15 -6.20
N ASP A 210 3.36 6.75 -5.34
CA ASP A 210 4.06 8.02 -5.62
C ASP A 210 4.77 8.06 -6.98
N ASN A 211 5.37 6.95 -7.39
CA ASN A 211 6.14 6.87 -8.62
C ASN A 211 5.28 6.56 -9.86
N ALA A 212 3.96 6.41 -9.73
CA ALA A 212 3.04 6.20 -10.85
C ALA A 212 2.39 7.50 -11.33
N TYR A 213 2.38 8.56 -10.52
CA TYR A 213 1.65 9.80 -10.78
C TYR A 213 1.87 10.44 -12.16
N ARG A 214 3.00 10.16 -12.83
CA ARG A 214 3.35 10.68 -14.16
C ARG A 214 3.15 9.66 -15.29
N THR A 215 2.26 8.70 -15.10
CA THR A 215 2.01 7.63 -16.07
C THR A 215 0.52 7.47 -16.33
N ASP A 216 0.17 6.95 -17.51
CA ASP A 216 -1.22 6.67 -17.88
C ASP A 216 -1.91 5.66 -16.96
N TYR A 217 -1.12 4.90 -16.19
CA TYR A 217 -1.61 3.95 -15.21
C TYR A 217 -2.46 4.59 -14.12
N VAL A 218 -2.22 5.88 -13.80
CA VAL A 218 -3.02 6.62 -12.80
C VAL A 218 -4.47 6.68 -13.21
N ASN A 219 -4.76 7.05 -14.45
CA ASN A 219 -6.13 7.14 -14.94
C ASN A 219 -6.83 5.78 -14.88
N PHE A 220 -6.10 4.71 -15.19
CA PHE A 220 -6.63 3.35 -15.08
C PHE A 220 -6.97 2.98 -13.63
N LEU A 221 -6.06 3.24 -12.68
CA LEU A 221 -6.32 3.01 -11.25
C LEU A 221 -7.53 3.79 -10.75
N LEU A 222 -7.66 5.07 -11.13
CA LEU A 222 -8.81 5.90 -10.74
C LEU A 222 -10.13 5.29 -11.21
N THR A 223 -10.21 4.88 -12.48
CA THR A 223 -11.41 4.23 -13.03
C THR A 223 -11.71 2.92 -12.28
N CYS A 224 -10.70 2.10 -11.99
CA CYS A 224 -10.89 0.88 -11.19
C CYS A 224 -11.38 1.17 -9.77
N PHE A 225 -10.83 2.18 -9.09
CA PHE A 225 -11.25 2.54 -7.74
C PHE A 225 -12.71 3.03 -7.71
N MET A 226 -13.15 3.80 -8.71
CA MET A 226 -14.55 4.19 -8.84
C MET A 226 -15.46 2.98 -9.08
N ALA A 227 -15.02 2.01 -9.89
CA ALA A 227 -15.77 0.78 -10.14
C ALA A 227 -15.95 -0.10 -8.89
N GLN A 228 -14.99 -0.06 -7.94
CA GLN A 228 -15.09 -0.76 -6.64
C GLN A 228 -16.13 -0.15 -5.68
N GLN A 229 -16.63 1.04 -5.98
CA GLN A 229 -17.58 1.78 -5.15
C GLN A 229 -17.09 2.13 -3.73
N ASP A 230 -15.79 1.98 -3.46
CA ASP A 230 -15.17 2.40 -2.21
C ASP A 230 -15.00 3.94 -2.19
N THR A 231 -15.96 4.61 -1.55
CA THR A 231 -16.05 6.07 -1.57
C THR A 231 -14.84 6.70 -0.90
N GLU A 232 -14.40 6.19 0.25
CA GLU A 232 -13.24 6.74 0.96
C GLU A 232 -11.97 6.66 0.11
N LYS A 233 -11.74 5.50 -0.51
CA LYS A 233 -10.59 5.28 -1.38
C LYS A 233 -10.57 6.19 -2.59
N VAL A 234 -11.73 6.37 -3.24
CA VAL A 234 -11.89 7.29 -4.39
C VAL A 234 -11.60 8.73 -3.96
N MET A 235 -12.26 9.20 -2.89
CA MET A 235 -12.10 10.58 -2.41
C MET A 235 -10.65 10.89 -2.02
N ASN A 236 -10.01 9.99 -1.27
CA ASN A 236 -8.60 10.14 -0.89
C ASN A 236 -7.68 10.18 -2.11
N SER A 237 -7.92 9.32 -3.12
CA SER A 237 -7.09 9.27 -4.33
C SER A 237 -7.17 10.56 -5.14
N PHE A 238 -8.37 11.12 -5.32
CA PHE A 238 -8.58 12.37 -6.05
C PHE A 238 -8.14 13.61 -5.26
N SER A 239 -8.29 13.62 -3.93
CA SER A 239 -7.75 14.69 -3.06
C SER A 239 -6.22 14.73 -3.15
N ASN A 240 -5.56 13.58 -3.04
CA ASN A 240 -4.10 13.47 -3.13
C ASN A 240 -3.55 13.97 -4.48
N LEU A 241 -4.27 13.75 -5.58
CA LEU A 241 -3.92 14.31 -6.89
C LEU A 241 -3.98 15.84 -6.89
N ASN A 242 -5.05 16.41 -6.33
CA ASN A 242 -5.26 17.85 -6.28
C ASN A 242 -4.21 18.54 -5.38
N GLU A 243 -3.89 17.96 -4.22
CA GLU A 243 -2.83 18.44 -3.32
C GLU A 243 -1.44 18.47 -4.00
N ARG A 244 -1.17 17.49 -4.87
CA ARG A 244 0.06 17.40 -5.66
C ARG A 244 0.04 18.23 -6.92
N GLN A 245 -1.03 19.01 -7.15
CA GLN A 245 -1.25 19.81 -8.36
C GLN A 245 -1.22 18.97 -9.66
N LEU A 246 -1.57 17.70 -9.56
CA LEU A 246 -1.66 16.79 -10.70
C LEU A 246 -3.08 16.77 -11.23
N VAL A 247 -3.21 16.82 -12.55
CA VAL A 247 -4.50 16.84 -13.22
C VAL A 247 -4.74 15.48 -13.89
N PRO A 248 -5.76 14.71 -13.47
CA PRO A 248 -6.13 13.48 -14.15
C PRO A 248 -6.73 13.80 -15.53
N SER A 249 -6.94 12.79 -16.37
CA SER A 249 -7.55 12.97 -17.69
C SER A 249 -8.95 13.61 -17.59
N LYS A 250 -9.36 14.33 -18.65
CA LYS A 250 -10.73 14.90 -18.74
C LYS A 250 -11.82 13.88 -18.47
N LYS A 251 -11.64 12.66 -19.03
CA LYS A 251 -12.53 11.52 -18.79
C LYS A 251 -12.60 11.15 -17.30
N ALA A 252 -11.46 10.98 -16.63
CA ALA A 252 -11.42 10.64 -15.21
C ALA A 252 -12.00 11.75 -14.32
N MET A 253 -11.78 13.03 -14.67
CA MET A 253 -12.41 14.16 -13.97
C MET A 253 -13.94 14.09 -14.08
N TRP A 254 -14.47 13.84 -15.28
CA TRP A 254 -15.92 13.71 -15.49
C TRP A 254 -16.51 12.49 -14.77
N GLU A 255 -15.84 11.33 -14.87
CA GLU A 255 -16.26 10.11 -14.15
C GLU A 255 -16.31 10.34 -12.64
N TYR A 256 -15.35 11.08 -12.08
CA TYR A 256 -15.32 11.44 -10.66
C TYR A 256 -16.46 12.37 -10.26
N ILE A 257 -16.73 13.43 -11.02
CA ILE A 257 -17.87 14.32 -10.76
C ILE A 257 -19.17 13.51 -10.78
N ASN A 258 -19.33 12.62 -11.76
CA ASN A 258 -20.49 11.75 -11.85
C ASN A 258 -20.59 10.78 -10.66
N PHE A 259 -19.47 10.17 -10.26
CA PHE A 259 -19.39 9.31 -9.10
C PHE A 259 -19.82 10.01 -7.80
N CYS A 260 -19.37 11.25 -7.60
CA CYS A 260 -19.68 12.09 -6.44
C CYS A 260 -21.14 12.55 -6.43
N ASN A 261 -21.65 13.03 -7.57
CA ASN A 261 -23.03 13.51 -7.69
C ASN A 261 -24.04 12.40 -7.35
N ASN A 262 -23.83 11.19 -7.90
CA ASN A 262 -24.67 10.01 -7.62
C ASN A 262 -24.68 9.59 -6.14
N ARG A 263 -23.74 10.10 -5.33
CA ARG A 263 -23.61 9.82 -3.90
C ARG A 263 -23.85 11.06 -3.03
N ASN A 264 -24.29 12.18 -3.62
CA ASN A 264 -24.49 13.46 -2.96
C ASN A 264 -23.23 13.94 -2.19
N VAL A 265 -22.05 13.67 -2.74
CA VAL A 265 -20.76 14.07 -2.17
C VAL A 265 -20.28 15.35 -2.84
N TRP A 266 -20.08 16.40 -2.04
CA TRP A 266 -19.74 17.74 -2.53
C TRP A 266 -18.53 18.28 -1.76
N ASN A 267 -17.47 18.64 -2.49
CA ASN A 267 -16.25 19.18 -1.87
C ASN A 267 -15.47 20.07 -2.86
N SER A 268 -14.37 20.66 -2.37
CA SER A 268 -13.47 21.50 -3.15
C SER A 268 -12.80 20.77 -4.32
N THR A 269 -12.60 19.46 -4.23
CA THR A 269 -12.06 18.64 -5.33
C THR A 269 -13.03 18.54 -6.50
N VAL A 270 -14.32 18.30 -6.24
CA VAL A 270 -15.39 18.31 -7.25
C VAL A 270 -15.49 19.69 -7.90
N ALA A 271 -15.43 20.76 -7.10
CA ALA A 271 -15.41 22.13 -7.60
C ALA A 271 -14.22 22.40 -8.53
N SER A 272 -13.01 22.05 -8.10
CA SER A 272 -11.76 22.22 -8.88
C SER A 272 -11.84 21.49 -10.23
N TYR A 273 -12.33 20.25 -10.26
CA TYR A 273 -12.46 19.51 -11.51
C TYR A 273 -13.62 19.99 -12.40
N CYS A 274 -14.74 20.41 -11.82
CA CYS A 274 -15.84 21.03 -12.56
C CYS A 274 -15.35 22.29 -13.28
N GLN A 275 -14.64 23.16 -12.56
CA GLN A 275 -14.04 24.37 -13.12
C GLN A 275 -13.04 24.04 -14.24
N LYS A 276 -12.09 23.12 -14.01
CA LYS A 276 -11.11 22.72 -15.03
C LYS A 276 -11.74 22.16 -16.29
N LEU A 277 -12.82 21.38 -16.17
CA LEU A 277 -13.51 20.84 -17.34
C LEU A 277 -14.18 21.95 -18.16
N ILE A 278 -14.95 22.83 -17.50
CA ILE A 278 -15.64 23.95 -18.15
C ILE A 278 -14.63 24.89 -18.81
N GLU A 279 -13.57 25.28 -18.11
CA GLU A 279 -12.50 26.12 -18.66
C GLU A 279 -11.76 25.48 -19.84
N SER A 280 -11.74 24.14 -19.91
CA SER A 280 -11.17 23.39 -21.04
C SER A 280 -12.11 23.22 -22.24
N GLY A 281 -13.30 23.84 -22.20
CA GLY A 281 -14.33 23.78 -23.24
C GLY A 281 -15.28 22.58 -23.13
N TRP A 282 -15.19 21.75 -22.09
CA TRP A 282 -16.20 20.72 -21.81
C TRP A 282 -17.37 21.37 -21.09
N VAL A 283 -18.31 21.91 -21.86
CA VAL A 283 -19.51 22.58 -21.35
C VAL A 283 -20.76 21.82 -21.79
N ASN A 284 -21.57 21.40 -20.82
CA ASN A 284 -22.84 20.72 -21.06
C ASN A 284 -23.81 20.97 -19.89
N SER A 285 -25.07 20.59 -20.08
CA SER A 285 -26.14 20.75 -19.08
C SER A 285 -25.80 20.12 -17.73
N TYR A 286 -25.16 18.95 -17.74
CA TYR A 286 -24.77 18.24 -16.54
C TYR A 286 -23.74 19.01 -15.69
N LEU A 287 -22.68 19.52 -16.32
CA LEU A 287 -21.66 20.32 -15.63
C LEU A 287 -22.21 21.66 -15.17
N SER A 288 -23.15 22.26 -15.91
CA SER A 288 -23.88 23.45 -15.46
C SER A 288 -24.67 23.18 -14.17
N GLN A 289 -25.48 22.12 -14.15
CA GLN A 289 -26.23 21.71 -12.95
C GLN A 289 -25.30 21.43 -11.77
N THR A 290 -24.18 20.77 -12.02
CA THR A 290 -23.15 20.50 -11.00
C THR A 290 -22.58 21.81 -10.43
N ALA A 291 -22.25 22.79 -11.29
CA ALA A 291 -21.72 24.08 -10.87
C ALA A 291 -22.74 24.87 -10.02
N VAL A 292 -24.03 24.86 -10.42
CA VAL A 292 -25.12 25.47 -9.64
C VAL A 292 -25.24 24.83 -8.27
N GLN A 293 -25.26 23.49 -8.19
CA GLN A 293 -25.33 22.78 -6.90
C GLN A 293 -24.13 23.07 -5.99
N LEU A 294 -22.93 23.21 -6.55
CA LEU A 294 -21.73 23.60 -5.82
C LEU A 294 -21.82 25.03 -5.27
N LYS A 295 -22.42 25.96 -6.03
CA LYS A 295 -22.72 27.33 -5.58
C LYS A 295 -23.75 27.34 -4.47
N ASP A 296 -24.86 26.63 -4.63
CA ASP A 296 -25.95 26.58 -3.64
C ASP A 296 -25.47 26.00 -2.29
N LYS A 297 -24.46 25.13 -2.33
CA LYS A 297 -23.79 24.57 -1.13
C LYS A 297 -22.67 25.46 -0.58
N GLY A 298 -22.42 26.63 -1.16
CA GLY A 298 -21.39 27.57 -0.73
C GLY A 298 -19.95 27.09 -0.96
N ILE A 299 -19.74 26.09 -1.82
CA ILE A 299 -18.39 25.56 -2.13
C ILE A 299 -17.72 26.44 -3.20
N ILE A 300 -18.53 27.01 -4.10
CA ILE A 300 -18.07 27.92 -5.15
C ILE A 300 -18.77 29.26 -4.96
N ASP A 301 -17.99 30.33 -5.07
CA ASP A 301 -18.51 31.70 -5.08
C ASP A 301 -19.39 31.95 -6.32
N PRO A 302 -20.61 32.53 -6.18
CA PRO A 302 -21.39 33.02 -7.31
C PRO A 302 -20.61 33.90 -8.29
N GLY A 303 -19.60 34.64 -7.84
CA GLY A 303 -18.72 35.46 -8.69
C GLY A 303 -17.68 34.68 -9.51
N ASN A 304 -17.60 33.36 -9.37
CA ASN A 304 -16.58 32.55 -10.03
C ASN A 304 -16.76 32.58 -11.57
N ARG A 305 -15.63 32.65 -12.28
CA ARG A 305 -15.52 32.70 -13.74
C ARG A 305 -16.32 31.61 -14.45
N ILE A 306 -16.50 30.44 -13.83
CA ILE A 306 -17.30 29.33 -14.39
C ILE A 306 -18.70 29.79 -14.83
N PHE A 307 -19.39 30.62 -14.04
CA PHE A 307 -20.75 31.08 -14.39
C PHE A 307 -20.78 32.00 -15.61
N ARG A 308 -19.73 32.82 -15.81
CA ARG A 308 -19.56 33.61 -17.04
C ARG A 308 -19.33 32.72 -18.26
N ILE A 309 -18.60 31.63 -18.10
CA ILE A 309 -18.41 30.66 -19.20
C ILE A 309 -19.75 29.98 -19.50
N LEU A 310 -20.46 29.50 -18.48
CA LEU A 310 -21.77 28.85 -18.66
C LEU A 310 -22.80 29.75 -19.34
N SER A 311 -22.83 31.06 -19.02
CA SER A 311 -23.74 32.02 -19.65
C SER A 311 -23.44 32.22 -21.14
N LEU A 312 -22.17 32.23 -21.55
CA LEU A 312 -21.79 32.31 -22.97
C LEU A 312 -22.32 31.12 -23.80
N TYR A 313 -22.49 29.96 -23.16
CA TYR A 313 -23.05 28.76 -23.79
C TYR A 313 -24.56 28.60 -23.57
N GLY A 314 -25.24 29.59 -22.96
CA GLY A 314 -26.68 29.56 -22.70
C GLY A 314 -27.11 28.57 -21.61
N TYR A 315 -26.20 28.15 -20.75
CA TYR A 315 -26.48 27.19 -19.67
C TYR A 315 -26.71 27.83 -18.30
N TYR A 316 -26.55 29.15 -18.19
CA TYR A 316 -26.72 29.90 -16.96
C TYR A 316 -27.18 31.32 -17.27
N ASP A 317 -28.30 31.72 -16.69
CA ASP A 317 -28.78 33.10 -16.75
C ASP A 317 -28.07 33.90 -15.64
N ALA A 318 -27.37 34.95 -16.07
CA ALA A 318 -26.50 35.77 -15.22
C ALA A 318 -27.27 36.61 -14.19
#